data_AF-A0A842WL53-F1
#
_entry.id   AF-A0A842WL53-F1
#
_cell.length_a   1.000
_cell.length_b   1.000
_cell.length_c   1.000
_cell.angle_alpha   90.00
_cell.angle_beta   90.00
_cell.angle_gamma   90.00
#
_symmetry.space_group_name_H-M   'P 1'
#
loop_
_entity.id
_entity.type
_entity.pdbx_description
1 polymer ?
#
loop_
_entity_poly.entity_id
_entity_poly.type
_entity_poly.pdbx_seq_one_letter_code
_entity_poly.pdbx_strand_id
1 'polypeptide(L)'
;MDLSRREFMGATAVLGGGLALSALGVDFGPVKAYADEAKITRLKVARQTTSICPYCAVGCGLICATDKKEGKVINIEGDPDHPINLGT
;
A
#
# COMPACT_ATOMS: atom_id res chain seq x y z
N MET A 1 34.48 -33.51 -6.48
CA MET A 1 34.11 -32.12 -6.82
C MET A 1 35.36 -31.28 -6.60
N ASP A 2 36.09 -30.98 -7.66
CA ASP A 2 37.27 -30.12 -7.56
C ASP A 2 36.80 -28.66 -7.53
N LEU A 3 36.71 -28.08 -6.33
CA LEU A 3 36.47 -26.64 -6.20
C LEU A 3 37.70 -25.88 -6.69
N SER A 4 37.52 -25.02 -7.69
CA SER A 4 38.56 -24.09 -8.09
C SER A 4 38.77 -23.03 -7.00
N ARG A 5 40.01 -22.52 -6.90
CA ARG A 5 40.34 -21.43 -5.94
C ARG A 5 39.41 -20.22 -6.09
N ARG A 6 38.94 -19.95 -7.32
CA ARG A 6 38.03 -18.84 -7.63
C ARG A 6 36.62 -19.07 -7.09
N GLU A 7 36.11 -20.30 -7.18
CA GLU A 7 34.81 -20.67 -6.61
C GLU A 7 34.84 -20.65 -5.09
N PHE A 8 35.94 -21.12 -4.48
CA PHE A 8 36.14 -21.03 -3.03
C PHE A 8 36.14 -19.58 -2.54
N MET A 9 36.89 -18.69 -3.21
CA MET A 9 36.91 -17.26 -2.87
C MET A 9 35.56 -16.58 -3.12
N GLY A 10 34.85 -16.93 -4.20
CA GLY A 10 33.52 -16.40 -4.50
C GLY A 10 32.49 -16.81 -3.44
N ALA A 11 32.45 -18.09 -3.08
CA ALA A 11 31.53 -18.62 -2.09
C ALA A 11 31.76 -18.01 -0.69
N THR A 12 33.03 -17.90 -0.28
CA THR A 12 33.38 -17.29 1.02
C THR A 12 33.10 -15.79 1.07
N ALA A 13 33.29 -15.05 -0.03
CA ALA A 13 32.95 -13.63 -0.10
C ALA A 13 31.43 -13.39 0.00
N VAL A 14 30.62 -14.19 -0.68
CA VAL A 14 29.15 -14.07 -0.62
C VAL A 14 28.61 -14.45 0.75
N LEU A 15 29.06 -15.57 1.31
CA LEU A 15 28.60 -16.03 2.63
C LEU A 15 29.09 -15.11 3.75
N GLY A 16 30.37 -14.73 3.74
CA GLY A 16 30.94 -13.83 4.73
C GLY A 16 30.40 -12.41 4.63
N GLY A 17 30.26 -11.89 3.41
CA GLY A 17 29.69 -10.57 3.16
C GLY A 17 28.21 -10.49 3.53
N GLY A 18 27.41 -11.50 3.16
CA GLY A 18 25.98 -11.56 3.51
C GLY A 18 25.75 -11.61 5.02
N LEU A 19 26.54 -12.40 5.75
CA LEU A 19 26.47 -12.48 7.22
C LEU A 19 26.93 -11.18 7.88
N ALA A 20 28.01 -10.56 7.40
CA ALA A 20 28.47 -9.27 7.92
C ALA A 20 27.45 -8.16 7.69
N LEU A 21 26.85 -8.08 6.50
CA LEU A 21 25.80 -7.10 6.19
C LEU A 21 24.54 -7.34 7.04
N SER A 22 24.16 -8.60 7.26
CA SER A 22 23.05 -8.96 8.14
C SER A 22 23.32 -8.55 9.59
N ALA A 23 24.55 -8.74 10.09
CA ALA A 23 24.97 -8.30 11.43
C ALA A 23 25.01 -6.77 11.57
N LEU A 24 25.27 -6.05 10.48
CA LEU A 24 25.18 -4.59 10.40
C LEU A 24 23.75 -4.05 10.24
N GLY A 25 22.74 -4.93 10.22
CA GLY A 25 21.33 -4.53 10.18
C GLY A 25 20.81 -4.21 8.78
N VAL A 26 21.49 -4.66 7.73
CA VAL A 26 20.93 -4.62 6.37
C VAL A 26 19.84 -5.69 6.26
N ASP A 27 18.59 -5.24 6.23
CA ASP A 27 17.43 -6.12 6.06
C ASP A 27 17.28 -6.54 4.60
N PHE A 28 17.47 -7.84 4.34
CA PHE A 28 17.24 -8.47 3.04
C PHE A 28 15.81 -9.00 2.88
N GLY A 29 14.93 -8.74 3.85
CA GLY A 29 13.51 -9.01 3.74
C GLY A 29 12.89 -8.27 2.56
N PRO A 30 11.77 -8.79 2.01
CA PRO A 30 11.01 -8.07 1.01
C PRO A 30 10.54 -6.73 1.61
N VAL A 31 10.83 -5.62 0.92
CA VAL A 31 10.35 -4.29 1.31
C VAL A 31 8.83 -4.30 1.33
N LYS A 32 8.25 -4.43 2.52
CA LYS A 32 6.80 -4.36 2.68
C LYS A 32 6.36 -2.93 2.41
N ALA A 33 5.50 -2.75 1.42
CA ALA A 33 4.88 -1.46 1.16
C ALA A 33 4.10 -1.03 2.41
N TYR A 34 4.53 0.07 3.05
CA TYR A 34 3.86 0.64 4.22
C TYR A 34 2.37 0.97 3.98
N ALA A 35 1.97 1.12 2.72
CA ALA A 35 0.63 1.49 2.34
C ALA A 35 -0.42 0.36 2.48
N ASP A 36 -0.02 -0.92 2.46
CA ASP A 36 -0.93 -1.97 1.99
C ASP A 36 -1.89 -2.51 3.06
N GLU A 37 -1.45 -2.74 4.30
CA GLU A 37 -2.30 -3.45 5.26
C GLU A 37 -3.24 -2.53 6.06
N ALA A 38 -2.78 -1.35 6.48
CA ALA A 38 -3.56 -0.50 7.39
C ALA A 38 -4.65 0.32 6.67
N LYS A 39 -4.36 0.85 5.47
CA LYS A 39 -5.32 1.69 4.73
C LYS A 39 -6.45 0.87 4.12
N ILE A 40 -6.14 -0.27 3.51
CA ILE A 40 -7.14 -1.15 2.91
C ILE A 40 -8.08 -1.70 3.98
N THR A 41 -7.55 -2.09 5.15
CA THR A 41 -8.38 -2.60 6.25
C THR A 41 -9.34 -1.52 6.78
N ARG A 42 -8.89 -0.26 6.89
CA ARG A 42 -9.74 0.85 7.32
C ARG A 42 -10.87 1.15 6.34
N LEU A 43 -10.61 1.09 5.04
CA LEU A 43 -11.64 1.29 4.01
C LEU A 43 -12.69 0.17 4.01
N LYS A 44 -12.27 -1.09 4.20
CA LYS A 44 -13.19 -2.25 4.24
C LYS A 44 -14.24 -2.17 5.34
N VAL A 45 -13.90 -1.58 6.49
CA VAL A 45 -14.82 -1.48 7.63
C VAL A 45 -15.57 -0.15 7.72
N ALA A 46 -15.20 0.82 6.87
CA ALA A 46 -15.78 2.16 6.86
C ALA A 46 -17.28 2.13 6.56
N ARG A 47 -18.01 3.16 7.02
CA ARG A 47 -19.39 3.39 6.60
C ARG A 47 -19.35 4.12 5.26
N GLN A 48 -20.09 3.63 4.29
CA GLN A 48 -20.26 4.28 2.99
C GLN A 48 -21.55 5.08 2.97
N THR A 49 -21.49 6.30 2.46
CA THR A 49 -22.65 7.20 2.30
C THR A 49 -22.52 7.97 1.00
N THR A 50 -23.63 8.11 0.28
CA THR A 50 -23.68 8.93 -0.93
C THR A 50 -23.84 10.41 -0.59
N SER A 51 -23.19 11.28 -1.35
CA SER A 51 -23.28 12.73 -1.25
C SER A 51 -23.18 13.37 -2.64
N ILE A 52 -23.37 14.69 -2.72
CA ILE A 52 -23.26 15.47 -3.96
C ILE A 52 -22.08 16.44 -3.80
N CYS A 53 -21.26 16.54 -4.84
CA CYS A 53 -20.13 17.47 -4.90
C CYS A 53 -20.62 18.94 -4.88
N PRO A 54 -20.23 19.76 -3.88
CA PRO A 54 -20.76 21.12 -3.72
C PRO A 54 -19.91 22.20 -4.40
N TYR A 55 -18.92 21.83 -5.22
CA TYR A 55 -17.95 22.79 -5.75
C TYR A 55 -18.47 23.57 -6.95
N CYS A 56 -19.00 22.87 -7.96
CA CYS A 56 -19.52 23.49 -9.18
C CYS A 56 -20.96 23.04 -9.43
N ALA A 57 -21.60 23.62 -10.44
CA ALA A 57 -23.00 23.35 -10.78
C ALA A 57 -23.25 21.97 -11.43
N VAL A 58 -22.20 21.16 -11.64
CA VAL A 58 -22.32 19.83 -12.26
C VAL A 58 -23.06 18.85 -11.34
N GLY A 59 -22.83 18.94 -10.02
CA GLY A 59 -23.48 18.07 -9.05
C GLY A 59 -23.07 16.60 -9.18
N CYS A 60 -21.76 16.31 -9.31
CA CYS A 60 -21.25 14.94 -9.36
C CYS A 60 -21.65 14.13 -8.11
N GLY A 61 -22.02 12.87 -8.31
CA GLY A 61 -22.29 11.93 -7.22
C GLY A 61 -21.00 11.45 -6.58
N LEU A 62 -20.99 11.37 -5.25
CA LEU A 62 -19.84 10.98 -4.45
C LEU A 62 -20.20 9.86 -3.50
N ILE A 63 -19.27 8.94 -3.29
CA ILE A 63 -19.30 7.94 -2.23
C ILE A 63 -18.25 8.32 -1.19
N CYS A 64 -18.71 8.71 -0.01
CA CYS A 64 -17.86 9.07 1.11
C CYS A 64 -17.67 7.86 2.03
N ALA A 65 -16.42 7.49 2.29
CA ALA A 65 -16.07 6.47 3.28
C ALA A 65 -15.71 7.16 4.62
N THR A 66 -16.52 6.90 5.64
CA THR A 66 -16.34 7.46 6.99
C THR A 66 -15.85 6.38 7.95
N ASP A 67 -14.78 6.69 8.71
CA ASP A 67 -14.32 5.82 9.80
C ASP A 67 -15.41 5.77 10.89
N LYS A 68 -15.85 4.55 11.23
CA LYS A 68 -16.87 4.32 12.26
C LYS A 68 -16.40 4.66 13.66
N LYS A 69 -15.09 4.66 13.92
CA LYS A 69 -14.52 4.96 15.25
C LYS A 69 -14.41 6.47 15.48
N GLU A 70 -13.85 7.18 14.51
CA GLU A 70 -13.57 8.62 14.64
C GLU A 70 -14.67 9.51 14.05
N GLY A 71 -15.59 8.95 13.25
CA GLY A 71 -16.65 9.70 12.57
C GLY A 71 -16.13 10.62 11.46
N LYS A 72 -14.86 10.46 11.06
CA LYS A 72 -14.21 11.31 10.05
C LYS A 72 -14.23 10.65 8.68
N VAL A 73 -14.36 11.46 7.64
CA VAL A 73 -14.19 11.00 6.26
C VAL A 73 -12.72 10.66 6.02
N ILE A 74 -12.46 9.45 5.57
CA ILE A 74 -11.10 8.93 5.30
C ILE A 74 -10.83 8.73 3.80
N ASN A 75 -11.87 8.69 2.97
CA ASN A 75 -11.78 8.63 1.52
C ASN A 75 -13.08 9.11 0.87
N ILE A 76 -12.98 9.63 -0.35
CA ILE A 76 -14.11 10.06 -1.19
C ILE A 76 -13.80 9.61 -2.61
N GLU A 77 -14.75 8.93 -3.24
CA GLU A 77 -14.68 8.50 -4.64
C GLU A 77 -15.95 8.96 -5.38
N GLY A 78 -15.91 8.94 -6.71
CA GLY A 78 -17.11 9.19 -7.52
C GLY A 78 -18.10 8.02 -7.39
N ASP A 79 -19.38 8.32 -7.49
CA ASP A 79 -20.45 7.31 -7.51
C ASP A 79 -20.61 6.72 -8.92
N PRO A 80 -20.32 5.41 -9.14
CA PRO A 80 -20.47 4.75 -10.43
C PRO A 80 -21.90 4.73 -10.96
N ASP A 81 -22.89 4.74 -10.05
CA ASP A 81 -24.32 4.68 -10.40
C ASP A 81 -24.89 6.08 -10.70
N HIS A 82 -24.13 7.14 -10.42
CA HIS A 82 -24.58 8.50 -10.62
C HIS A 82 -24.43 8.93 -12.10
N PRO A 83 -25.52 9.35 -12.77
CA PRO A 83 -25.57 9.47 -14.23
C PRO A 83 -24.66 10.55 -14.81
N ILE A 84 -24.25 11.53 -14.00
CA ILE A 84 -23.44 12.67 -14.45
C ILE A 84 -21.97 12.29 -14.57
N ASN A 85 -21.46 11.50 -13.63
CA ASN A 85 -20.01 11.32 -13.48
C ASN A 85 -19.57 9.86 -13.52
N LEU A 86 -20.48 8.88 -13.36
CA LEU A 86 -20.24 7.46 -13.57
C LEU A 86 -18.98 6.95 -12.84
N GLY A 87 -18.72 7.49 -11.65
CA GLY A 87 -17.58 7.11 -10.82
C GLY A 87 -16.32 7.98 -10.94
N THR A 88 -16.32 9.01 -11.80
CA THR A 88 -15.15 9.91 -12.01
C THR A 88 -15.37 11.33 -11.51
#